data_AF-A0A177SQ75-F1
#
_entry.id   AF-A0A177SQ75-F1
#
_cell.length_a   1.000
_cell.length_b   1.000
_cell.length_c   1.000
_cell.angle_alpha   90.00
_cell.angle_beta   90.00
_cell.angle_gamma   90.00
#
_symmetry.space_group_name_H-M   'P 1'
#
loop_
_entity.id
_entity.type
_entity.pdbx_description
1 polymer ?
#
loop_
_entity_poly.entity_id
_entity_poly.type
_entity_poly.pdbx_seq_one_letter_code
_entity_poly.pdbx_strand_id
1 'polypeptide(L)'
;MSRLPTAINLHKASKTLSLTYGPGEVYHLPAEFLRVHSPSAEVQGHGNPILQFGKLGVGLDKIEPAGQYALKLTFDDGHDSGLFTWEYLEQLCLRQDELWAEYLKDLAAAGKSRDPSESVIKLML
;
A
#
# COMPACT_ATOMS: atom_id res chain seq x y z
N MET A 1 -18.98 -5.08 -11.19
CA MET A 1 -19.40 -3.73 -10.74
C MET A 1 -18.50 -3.39 -9.58
N SER A 2 -17.73 -2.32 -9.69
CA SER A 2 -16.81 -1.86 -8.64
C SER A 2 -17.59 -1.55 -7.37
N ARG A 3 -17.26 -2.18 -6.24
CA ARG A 3 -17.91 -1.87 -4.97
C ARG A 3 -17.31 -0.59 -4.40
N LEU A 4 -18.16 0.36 -4.03
CA LEU A 4 -17.74 1.61 -3.37
C LEU A 4 -17.81 1.41 -1.85
N PRO A 5 -16.79 1.85 -1.09
CA PRO A 5 -16.88 1.84 0.36
C PRO A 5 -17.96 2.83 0.83
N THR A 6 -18.74 2.43 1.83
CA THR A 6 -19.72 3.28 2.51
C THR A 6 -19.06 4.25 3.48
N ALA A 7 -17.86 3.93 3.97
CA ALA A 7 -17.06 4.82 4.81
C ALA A 7 -15.57 4.63 4.57
N ILE A 8 -14.83 5.73 4.62
CA ILE A 8 -13.36 5.77 4.50
C ILE A 8 -12.83 6.59 5.66
N ASN A 9 -11.97 6.00 6.50
CA ASN A 9 -11.39 6.67 7.65
C ASN A 9 -9.86 6.59 7.61
N LEU A 10 -9.21 7.74 7.70
CA LEU A 10 -7.76 7.83 7.82
C LEU A 10 -7.35 7.95 9.29
N HIS A 11 -6.69 6.92 9.81
CA HIS A 11 -6.09 6.92 11.14
C HIS A 11 -4.64 7.39 11.04
N LYS A 12 -4.42 8.72 11.08
CA LYS A 12 -3.07 9.32 10.93
C LYS A 12 -2.06 8.80 11.95
N ALA A 13 -2.46 8.68 13.22
CA ALA A 13 -1.59 8.21 14.30
C ALA A 13 -1.11 6.76 14.09
N SER A 14 -2.03 5.88 13.64
CA SER A 14 -1.75 4.48 13.37
C SER A 14 -1.34 4.21 11.92
N LYS A 15 -1.19 5.25 11.09
CA LYS A 15 -0.83 5.16 9.66
C LYS A 15 -1.66 4.11 8.91
N THR A 16 -2.97 4.07 9.18
CA THR A 16 -3.87 3.02 8.66
C THR A 16 -5.09 3.65 8.00
N LEU A 17 -5.45 3.15 6.82
CA LEU A 17 -6.68 3.48 6.11
C LEU A 17 -7.72 2.40 6.38
N SER A 18 -8.87 2.80 6.92
CA SER A 18 -9.99 1.89 7.17
C SER A 18 -11.05 2.07 6.07
N LEU A 19 -11.42 0.97 5.42
CA LEU A 19 -12.45 0.93 4.38
C LEU A 19 -13.61 0.08 4.86
N THR A 20 -14.82 0.65 4.88
CA THR A 20 -16.05 -0.08 5.22
C THR A 20 -16.90 -0.24 3.98
N TYR A 21 -17.27 -1.47 3.65
CA TYR A 21 -18.09 -1.78 2.47
C TYR A 21 -19.51 -2.24 2.82
N GLY A 22 -19.73 -2.65 4.06
CA GLY A 22 -20.99 -3.20 4.54
C GLY A 22 -20.94 -3.52 6.04
N PRO A 23 -22.03 -4.02 6.62
CA PRO A 23 -22.10 -4.37 8.04
C PRO A 23 -21.08 -5.47 8.38
N GLY A 24 -20.06 -5.13 9.18
CA GLY A 24 -19.00 -6.06 9.56
C GLY A 24 -17.87 -6.22 8.53
N GLU A 25 -17.99 -5.59 7.36
CA GLU A 25 -16.96 -5.59 6.32
C GLU A 25 -16.10 -4.34 6.45
N VAL A 26 -15.28 -4.33 7.49
CA VAL A 26 -14.31 -3.27 7.78
C VAL A 26 -12.91 -3.84 7.57
N TYR A 27 -12.18 -3.22 6.65
CA TYR A 27 -10.81 -3.61 6.32
C TYR A 27 -9.85 -2.50 6.73
N HIS A 28 -8.67 -2.90 7.19
CA HIS A 28 -7.65 -1.99 7.69
C HIS A 28 -6.36 -2.17 6.87
N LEU A 29 -6.07 -1.19 6.03
CA LEU A 29 -4.91 -1.19 5.15
C LEU A 29 -3.83 -0.27 5.73
N PRO A 30 -2.67 -0.80 6.16
CA PRO A 30 -1.54 0.01 6.56
C PRO A 30 -1.05 0.89 5.39
N ALA A 31 -0.60 2.11 5.70
CA ALA A 31 -0.04 3.03 4.71
C ALA A 31 1.21 2.45 4.04
N GLU A 32 2.04 1.71 4.78
CA GLU A 32 3.17 0.96 4.21
C GLU A 32 2.72 -0.02 3.13
N PHE A 33 1.69 -0.83 3.43
CA PHE A 33 1.14 -1.80 2.47
C PHE A 33 0.62 -1.09 1.21
N LEU A 34 -0.16 -0.03 1.39
CA LEU A 34 -0.64 0.80 0.28
C LEU A 34 0.52 1.39 -0.53
N ARG A 35 1.60 1.83 0.13
CA ARG A 35 2.74 2.47 -0.54
C ARG A 35 3.50 1.49 -1.42
N VAL A 36 3.72 0.25 -0.96
CA VAL A 36 4.48 -0.76 -1.72
C VAL A 36 3.65 -1.38 -2.84
N HIS A 37 2.33 -1.39 -2.70
CA HIS A 37 1.38 -1.82 -3.73
C HIS A 37 0.76 -0.65 -4.52
N SER A 38 1.39 0.53 -4.52
CA SER A 38 0.88 1.68 -5.26
C SER A 38 0.97 1.43 -6.78
N PRO A 39 -0.13 1.59 -7.55
CA PRO A 39 -0.15 1.32 -8.99
C PRO A 39 0.42 2.47 -9.85
N SER A 40 1.06 3.49 -9.25
CA SER A 40 1.62 4.64 -9.98
C SER A 40 2.61 4.22 -11.07
N ALA A 41 2.72 5.01 -12.14
CA ALA A 41 3.65 4.77 -13.26
C ALA A 41 5.12 4.65 -12.82
N GLU A 42 5.49 5.33 -11.73
CA GLU A 42 6.80 5.21 -11.07
C GLU A 42 7.07 3.82 -10.49
N VAL A 43 6.01 3.13 -10.04
CA VAL A 43 6.07 1.76 -9.53
C VAL A 43 5.89 0.75 -10.66
N GLN A 44 5.12 1.05 -11.72
CA GLN A 44 4.92 0.12 -12.84
C GLN A 44 6.06 0.08 -13.88
N GLY A 45 6.88 1.13 -13.99
CA GLY A 45 7.96 1.20 -15.00
C GLY A 45 7.46 0.93 -16.43
N HIS A 46 8.37 0.86 -17.42
CA HIS A 46 8.03 0.33 -18.75
C HIS A 46 7.84 -1.20 -18.69
N GLY A 47 6.75 -1.65 -18.06
CA GLY A 47 6.24 -3.02 -18.13
C GLY A 47 6.57 -3.96 -16.97
N ASN A 48 7.34 -3.55 -15.95
CA ASN A 48 7.65 -4.39 -14.79
C ASN A 48 7.53 -3.61 -13.47
N PRO A 49 6.76 -4.09 -12.48
CA PRO A 49 6.65 -3.45 -11.19
C PRO A 49 8.01 -3.44 -10.47
N ILE A 50 8.43 -2.26 -10.01
CA ILE A 50 9.67 -2.07 -9.25
C ILE A 50 9.39 -2.37 -7.78
N LEU A 51 10.11 -3.34 -7.22
CA LEU A 51 10.03 -3.68 -5.80
C LEU A 51 10.40 -2.47 -4.93
N GLN A 52 9.43 -1.99 -4.16
CA GLN A 52 9.62 -0.89 -3.21
C GLN A 52 10.18 -1.44 -1.88
N PHE A 53 11.27 -0.89 -1.37
CA PHE A 53 11.89 -1.31 -0.10
C PHE A 53 12.23 -0.09 0.76
N GLY A 54 12.51 -0.30 2.05
CA GLY A 54 12.79 0.81 2.97
C GLY A 54 11.58 1.70 3.26
N LYS A 55 10.35 1.17 3.11
CA LYS A 55 9.09 1.92 3.28
C LYS A 55 8.40 1.66 4.62
N LEU A 56 9.08 0.99 5.54
CA LEU A 56 8.61 0.87 6.91
C LEU A 56 8.39 2.26 7.52
N GLY A 57 7.23 2.44 8.14
CA GLY A 57 6.88 3.69 8.80
C GLY A 57 6.34 4.77 7.87
N VAL A 58 6.15 4.51 6.58
CA VAL A 58 5.39 5.43 5.71
C VAL A 58 3.97 5.60 6.24
N GLY A 59 3.50 6.84 6.26
CA GLY A 59 2.16 7.27 6.59
C GLY A 59 1.43 7.88 5.41
N LEU A 60 0.14 8.16 5.63
CA LEU A 60 -0.72 8.90 4.71
C LEU A 60 -0.90 10.32 5.24
N ASP A 61 -0.53 11.31 4.45
CA ASP A 61 -0.74 12.72 4.75
C ASP A 61 -2.18 13.14 4.43
N LYS A 62 -2.66 12.74 3.25
CA LYS A 62 -3.96 13.13 2.71
C LYS A 62 -4.59 12.03 1.87
N ILE A 63 -5.92 12.00 1.86
CA ILE A 63 -6.73 11.18 0.96
C ILE A 63 -7.75 12.07 0.27
N GLU A 64 -7.93 11.91 -1.04
CA GLU A 64 -8.84 12.71 -1.84
C GLU A 64 -9.55 11.85 -2.89
N PRO A 65 -10.87 11.98 -3.07
CA PRO A 65 -11.55 11.30 -4.16
C PRO A 65 -11.07 11.83 -5.50
N ALA A 66 -10.67 10.92 -6.40
CA ALA A 66 -10.30 11.23 -7.78
C ALA A 66 -11.49 10.88 -8.69
N GLY A 67 -12.42 11.83 -8.82
CA GLY A 67 -13.67 11.62 -9.55
C GLY A 67 -14.56 10.57 -8.87
N GLN A 68 -15.13 9.66 -9.67
CA GLN A 68 -16.02 8.60 -9.18
C GLN A 68 -15.39 7.20 -9.19
N TYR A 69 -14.14 7.05 -9.64
CA TYR A 69 -13.55 5.73 -9.92
C TYR A 69 -12.32 5.39 -9.08
N ALA A 70 -11.71 6.37 -8.40
CA ALA A 70 -10.48 6.18 -7.64
C ALA A 70 -10.39 7.08 -6.41
N LEU A 71 -9.48 6.70 -5.52
CA LEU A 71 -9.02 7.45 -4.37
C LEU A 71 -7.55 7.82 -4.58
N LYS A 72 -7.25 9.12 -4.56
CA LYS A 72 -5.88 9.64 -4.53
C LYS A 72 -5.35 9.57 -3.10
N LEU A 73 -4.21 8.94 -2.91
CA LEU A 73 -3.49 8.81 -1.64
C LEU A 73 -2.17 9.58 -1.73
N THR A 74 -1.96 10.50 -0.79
CA THR A 74 -0.71 11.23 -0.61
C THR A 74 0.03 10.67 0.60
N PHE A 75 1.26 10.20 0.38
CA PHE A 75 2.12 9.63 1.41
C PHE A 75 3.16 10.65 1.90
N ASP A 76 3.61 10.52 3.15
CA ASP A 76 4.56 11.48 3.74
C ASP A 76 6.01 11.33 3.24
N ASP A 77 6.35 10.19 2.64
CA ASP A 77 7.63 9.90 1.96
C ASP A 77 7.80 10.68 0.62
N GLY A 78 6.93 11.66 0.35
CA GLY A 78 6.96 12.50 -0.85
C GLY A 78 6.22 11.92 -2.05
N HIS A 79 5.58 10.75 -1.91
CA HIS A 79 4.77 10.13 -2.97
C HIS A 79 3.35 10.73 -3.00
N ASP A 80 3.05 11.58 -3.98
CA ASP A 80 1.72 12.19 -4.11
C ASP A 80 0.87 11.63 -5.26
N SER A 81 1.42 10.75 -6.09
CA SER A 81 0.75 10.26 -7.32
C SER A 81 0.02 8.92 -7.18
N GLY A 82 -0.28 8.48 -5.96
CA GLY A 82 -0.96 7.22 -5.70
C GLY A 82 -2.44 7.25 -6.04
N LEU A 83 -2.83 6.80 -7.24
CA LEU A 83 -4.23 6.67 -7.65
C LEU A 83 -4.72 5.22 -7.50
N PHE A 84 -5.58 4.98 -6.52
CA PHE A 84 -6.11 3.64 -6.25
C PHE A 84 -7.55 3.56 -6.72
N THR A 85 -7.82 2.74 -7.75
CA THR A 85 -9.21 2.51 -8.18
C THR A 85 -10.00 1.79 -7.08
N TRP A 86 -11.32 1.96 -7.06
CA TRP A 86 -12.16 1.28 -6.05
C TRP A 86 -12.06 -0.23 -6.13
N GLU A 87 -11.98 -0.80 -7.35
CA GLU A 87 -11.76 -2.23 -7.57
C GLU A 87 -10.41 -2.68 -7.02
N TYR A 88 -9.37 -1.87 -7.21
CA TYR A 88 -8.05 -2.22 -6.69
C TYR A 88 -8.00 -2.14 -5.17
N LEU A 89 -8.63 -1.13 -4.55
CA LEU A 89 -8.75 -1.07 -3.08
C LEU A 89 -9.48 -2.28 -2.52
N GLU A 90 -10.58 -2.72 -3.16
CA GLU A 90 -11.30 -3.92 -2.75
C GLU A 90 -10.42 -5.17 -2.88
N GLN A 91 -9.67 -5.31 -3.98
CA GLN A 91 -8.71 -6.39 -4.15
C GLN A 91 -7.63 -6.37 -3.06
N LEU A 92 -7.09 -5.18 -2.73
CA LEU A 92 -6.11 -5.01 -1.66
C LEU A 92 -6.67 -5.40 -0.30
N CYS A 93 -7.94 -5.11 -0.02
CA CYS A 93 -8.62 -5.56 1.20
C CYS A 93 -8.76 -7.08 1.27
N LEU A 94 -9.19 -7.72 0.17
CA LEU A 94 -9.49 -9.16 0.14
C LEU A 94 -8.23 -10.03 0.10
N ARG A 95 -7.14 -9.53 -0.49
CA ARG A 95 -5.89 -10.28 -0.70
C ARG A 95 -4.73 -9.73 0.14
N GLN A 96 -5.02 -8.95 1.19
CA GLN A 96 -4.02 -8.26 1.99
C GLN A 96 -2.91 -9.21 2.48
N ASP A 97 -3.27 -10.30 3.15
CA ASP A 97 -2.32 -11.27 3.70
C ASP A 97 -1.48 -11.96 2.62
N GLU A 98 -2.11 -12.33 1.50
CA GLU A 98 -1.45 -13.00 0.38
C GLU A 98 -0.42 -12.08 -0.28
N LEU A 99 -0.85 -10.88 -0.69
CA LEU A 99 0.00 -9.88 -1.32
C LEU A 99 1.15 -9.45 -0.41
N TRP A 100 0.89 -9.39 0.90
CA TRP A 100 1.90 -9.06 1.87
C TRP A 100 2.94 -10.18 2.03
N ALA A 101 2.50 -11.44 2.08
CA ALA A 101 3.42 -12.58 2.12
C ALA A 101 4.29 -12.65 0.86
N GLU A 102 3.71 -12.39 -0.32
CA GLU A 102 4.45 -12.28 -1.59
C GLU A 102 5.50 -11.17 -1.53
N TYR A 103 5.11 -9.97 -1.09
CA TYR A 103 6.01 -8.84 -0.93
C TYR A 103 7.21 -9.14 0.00
N LEU A 104 6.96 -9.78 1.15
CA LEU A 104 8.02 -10.18 2.09
C LEU A 104 8.98 -11.21 1.46
N LYS A 105 8.46 -12.13 0.65
CA LYS A 105 9.28 -13.11 -0.08
C LYS A 105 10.15 -12.43 -1.13
N ASP A 106 9.62 -11.47 -1.87
CA ASP A 106 10.37 -10.70 -2.87
C ASP A 106 11.47 -9.85 -2.21
N LEU A 107 11.20 -9.22 -1.07
CA LEU A 107 12.22 -8.52 -0.28
C LEU A 107 13.36 -9.47 0.14
N ALA A 108 13.01 -10.64 0.68
CA ALA A 108 14.00 -11.63 1.11
C ALA A 108 14.84 -12.15 -0.07
N ALA A 109 14.22 -12.42 -1.22
CA ALA A 109 14.89 -12.84 -2.45
C ALA A 109 15.84 -11.76 -2.99
N ALA A 110 15.43 -10.49 -2.91
CA ALA A 110 16.24 -9.34 -3.32
C ALA A 110 17.31 -8.93 -2.28
N GLY A 111 17.30 -9.54 -1.08
CA GLY A 111 18.18 -9.14 0.02
C GLY A 111 17.94 -7.71 0.51
N LYS A 112 16.69 -7.24 0.41
CA LYS A 112 16.25 -5.91 0.85
C LYS A 112 15.43 -6.04 2.15
N SER A 113 15.33 -4.96 2.90
CA SER A 113 14.45 -4.87 4.07
C SER A 113 13.34 -3.85 3.88
N ARG A 114 12.27 -4.03 4.65
CA ARG A 114 11.24 -3.01 4.87
C ARG A 114 11.80 -1.80 5.58
N ASP A 115 12.72 -2.01 6.52
CA ASP A 115 13.29 -0.95 7.33
C ASP A 115 14.39 -0.21 6.53
N PRO A 116 14.30 1.13 6.38
CA PRO A 116 15.32 1.91 5.67
C PRO A 116 16.67 1.94 6.39
N SER A 117 16.70 1.63 7.69
CA SER A 117 17.90 1.60 8.53
C SER A 117 18.52 0.21 8.69
N GLU A 118 17.86 -0.85 8.23
CA GLU A 118 18.37 -2.21 8.35
C GLU A 118 19.38 -2.51 7.24
N SER A 119 20.64 -2.73 7.64
CA SER A 119 21.67 -3.29 6.77
C SER A 119 21.78 -4.79 7.06
N VAL A 120 21.28 -5.63 6.15
CA VAL A 120 21.37 -7.09 6.27
C VAL A 120 22.84 -7.51 6.12
N ILE A 121 23.55 -7.66 7.23
CA ILE A 121 24.89 -8.27 7.24
C ILE A 121 24.71 -9.78 7.15
N LYS A 122 24.81 -10.35 5.95
CA LYS A 122 24.92 -11.81 5.78
C LYS A 122 26.31 -12.25 6.24
N LEU A 123 26.41 -12.79 7.46
CA LEU A 123 27.56 -13.60 7.85
C LEU A 123 27.48 -14.91 7.07
N MET A 124 28.34 -15.06 6.06
CA MET A 124 28.61 -16.36 5.44
C MET A 124 29.45 -17.16 6.45
N LEU A 125 28.85 -18.19 7.04
CA LEU A 125 29.52 -19.26 7.77
C LEU A 125 29.72 -20.46 6.84
#